data_AF-A0A351AFE3-F1
#
_entry.id   AF-A0A351AFE3-F1
#
_cell.length_a   1.000
_cell.length_b   1.000
_cell.length_c   1.000
_cell.angle_alpha   90.00
_cell.angle_beta   90.00
_cell.angle_gamma   90.00
#
_symmetry.space_group_name_H-M   'P 1'
#
loop_
_entity.id
_entity.type
_entity.pdbx_description
1 polymer ?
#
loop_
_entity_poly.entity_id
_entity_poly.type
_entity_poly.pdbx_seq_one_letter_code
_entity_poly.pdbx_strand_id
1 'polypeptide(L)'
;MKIVILTAATGNGHISAAHAIREEAESRGMTAPVIDVLDHTPKAFRKWFKNGYEMLVRQSPDTWGYLYRRSDKPSSEYYVQTFLDHYCTLPLAKVLDELRPDWVICTHSVAQPRLKRLRKRFG
;
A
#
# COMPACT_ATOMS: atom_id res chain seq x y z
N MET A 1 -3.04 21.03 9.53
CA MET A 1 -3.45 19.61 9.51
C MET A 1 -2.59 18.89 8.49
N LYS A 2 -2.13 17.68 8.81
CA LYS A 2 -1.25 16.85 7.98
C LYS A 2 -1.95 15.54 7.62
N ILE A 3 -2.05 15.26 6.32
CA ILE A 3 -2.65 14.05 5.76
C ILE A 3 -1.55 13.26 5.04
N VAL A 4 -1.19 12.09 5.54
CA VAL A 4 -0.28 11.20 4.82
C VAL A 4 -1.06 10.36 3.83
N ILE A 5 -0.66 10.39 2.56
CA ILE A 5 -1.29 9.60 1.49
C ILE A 5 -0.34 8.46 1.11
N LEU A 6 -0.79 7.22 1.30
CA LEU A 6 -0.04 6.02 0.98
C LEU A 6 -0.49 5.46 -0.36
N THR A 7 0.46 5.28 -1.28
CA THR A 7 0.25 4.69 -2.60
C THR A 7 1.23 3.55 -2.84
N ALA A 8 1.14 2.89 -4.00
CA ALA A 8 2.13 1.93 -4.46
C ALA A 8 2.36 2.09 -5.96
N ALA A 9 3.62 2.11 -6.40
CA ALA A 9 3.96 2.23 -7.82
C ALA A 9 3.80 0.90 -8.58
N THR A 10 2.57 0.40 -8.66
CA THR A 10 2.13 -0.83 -9.37
C THR A 10 1.19 -0.52 -10.55
N GLY A 11 0.99 0.77 -10.85
CA GLY A 11 0.17 1.28 -11.96
C GLY A 11 -0.12 2.77 -11.80
N ASN A 12 -0.45 3.47 -12.89
CA ASN A 12 -0.66 4.93 -12.86
C ASN A 12 -1.91 5.36 -12.08
N GLY A 13 -2.98 4.55 -12.05
CA GLY A 13 -4.26 4.93 -11.44
C GLY A 13 -4.17 5.27 -9.94
N HIS A 14 -3.45 4.47 -9.16
CA HIS A 14 -3.29 4.70 -7.71
C HIS A 14 -2.42 5.91 -7.39
N ILE A 15 -1.45 6.21 -8.26
CA ILE A 15 -0.59 7.40 -8.17
C ILE A 15 -1.42 8.64 -8.53
N SER A 16 -2.17 8.60 -9.63
CA SER A 16 -3.06 9.70 -10.04
C SER A 16 -4.10 10.02 -8.96
N ALA A 17 -4.73 9.00 -8.36
CA ALA A 17 -5.66 9.19 -7.25
C ALA A 17 -4.98 9.84 -6.04
N ALA A 18 -3.76 9.41 -5.68
CA ALA A 18 -3.01 10.00 -4.58
C ALA A 18 -2.67 11.47 -4.83
N HIS A 19 -2.29 11.82 -6.06
CA HIS A 19 -1.99 13.21 -6.44
C HIS A 19 -3.23 14.10 -6.45
N ALA A 20 -4.37 13.61 -6.93
CA ALA A 20 -5.62 14.35 -6.89
C ALA A 20 -6.03 14.70 -5.44
N ILE A 21 -5.87 13.75 -4.52
CA ILE A 21 -6.14 13.97 -3.09
C ILE A 21 -5.15 14.96 -2.49
N ARG A 22 -3.85 14.88 -2.85
CA ARG A 22 -2.84 15.84 -2.40
C ARG A 22 -3.21 17.25 -2.85
N GLU A 23 -3.51 17.43 -4.13
CA GLU A 23 -3.81 18.72 -4.72
C GLU A 23 -5.00 19.40 -4.03
N GLU A 24 -6.08 18.65 -3.79
CA GLU A 24 -7.25 19.16 -3.07
C GLU A 24 -6.98 19.41 -1.58
N ALA A 25 -6.10 18.64 -0.96
CA ALA A 25 -5.73 18.88 0.43
C ALA A 25 -4.87 20.16 0.57
N GLU A 26 -3.90 20.33 -0.32
CA GLU A 26 -3.01 21.48 -0.35
C GLU A 26 -3.78 22.77 -0.73
N SER A 27 -4.76 22.70 -1.64
CA SER A 27 -5.63 23.84 -1.98
C SER A 27 -6.41 24.38 -0.79
N ARG A 28 -6.65 23.55 0.23
CA ARG A 28 -7.32 23.90 1.50
C ARG A 28 -6.35 24.24 2.63
N GLY A 29 -5.06 24.40 2.33
CA GLY A 29 -4.02 24.76 3.31
C GLY A 29 -3.53 23.62 4.20
N MET A 30 -3.75 22.36 3.80
CA MET A 30 -3.23 21.18 4.51
C MET A 30 -1.89 20.73 3.92
N THR A 31 -1.08 20.01 4.72
CA THR A 31 0.13 19.33 4.21
C THR A 31 -0.21 17.90 3.84
N ALA A 32 0.07 17.48 2.61
CA ALA A 32 -0.37 16.17 2.10
C ALA A 32 0.76 15.32 1.46
N PRO A 33 1.78 14.88 2.23
CA PRO A 33 2.85 14.06 1.68
C PRO A 33 2.33 12.74 1.09
N VAL A 34 2.74 12.44 -0.14
CA VAL A 34 2.48 11.18 -0.82
C VAL A 34 3.68 10.24 -0.64
N ILE A 35 3.44 9.03 -0.17
CA ILE A 35 4.46 8.03 0.15
C ILE A 35 4.19 6.76 -0.67
N ASP A 36 5.16 6.34 -1.47
CA ASP A 36 5.15 5.01 -2.08
C ASP A 36 5.56 3.98 -1.03
N VAL A 37 4.63 3.13 -0.62
CA VAL A 37 4.87 2.11 0.41
C VAL A 37 5.96 1.13 -0.03
N LEU A 38 6.11 0.90 -1.34
CA LEU A 38 7.14 0.01 -1.87
C LEU A 38 8.56 0.55 -1.65
N ASP A 39 8.74 1.87 -1.52
CA ASP A 39 10.03 2.49 -1.19
C ASP A 39 10.50 2.10 0.22
N HIS A 40 9.56 1.73 1.09
CA HIS A 40 9.80 1.36 2.47
C HIS A 40 9.67 -0.16 2.69
N THR A 41 9.87 -0.96 1.64
CA THR A 41 9.87 -2.43 1.69
C THR A 41 11.21 -3.01 1.21
N PRO A 42 11.54 -4.28 1.52
CA PRO A 42 12.75 -4.91 0.99
C PRO A 42 12.82 -4.85 -0.55
N LYS A 43 14.03 -4.65 -1.11
CA LYS A 43 14.24 -4.52 -2.56
C LYS A 43 13.63 -5.66 -3.38
N ALA A 44 13.71 -6.89 -2.88
CA ALA A 44 13.13 -8.07 -3.53
C ALA A 44 11.60 -7.98 -3.61
N PHE A 45 10.95 -7.55 -2.52
CA PHE A 45 9.50 -7.36 -2.45
C PHE A 45 9.04 -6.27 -3.41
N ARG A 46 9.74 -5.13 -3.41
CA ARG A 46 9.52 -4.06 -4.39
C ARG A 46 9.64 -4.54 -5.83
N LYS A 47 10.68 -5.33 -6.14
CA LYS A 47 10.91 -5.88 -7.49
C LYS A 47 9.81 -6.86 -7.89
N TRP A 48 9.33 -7.69 -6.96
CA TRP A 48 8.19 -8.57 -7.19
C TRP A 48 6.92 -7.79 -7.52
N PHE A 49 6.58 -6.76 -6.73
CA PHE A 49 5.37 -5.96 -6.97
C PHE A 49 5.45 -5.14 -8.26
N LYS A 50 6.60 -4.54 -8.58
CA LYS A 50 6.78 -3.77 -9.82
C LYS A 50 6.79 -4.65 -11.06
N ASN A 51 7.56 -5.74 -11.06
CA ASN A 51 7.84 -6.48 -12.29
C ASN A 51 7.10 -7.82 -12.34
N GLY A 52 7.04 -8.56 -11.22
CA GLY A 52 6.46 -9.90 -11.18
C GLY A 52 4.93 -9.88 -11.21
N TYR A 53 4.33 -9.12 -10.29
CA TYR A 53 2.87 -8.95 -10.21
C TYR A 53 2.31 -8.30 -11.46
N GLU A 54 2.89 -7.17 -11.90
CA GLU A 54 2.40 -6.46 -13.10
C GLU A 54 2.48 -7.35 -14.35
N MET A 55 3.58 -8.09 -14.53
CA MET A 55 3.74 -9.04 -15.63
C MET A 55 2.71 -10.18 -15.55
N LEU A 56 2.50 -10.75 -14.37
CA LEU A 56 1.53 -11.84 -14.16
C LEU A 56 0.10 -11.40 -14.50
N VAL A 57 -0.31 -10.22 -14.02
CA VAL A 57 -1.64 -9.67 -14.29
C VAL A 57 -1.82 -9.34 -15.76
N ARG A 58 -0.79 -8.80 -16.43
CA ARG A 58 -0.86 -8.41 -17.84
C ARG A 58 -0.76 -9.57 -18.83
N GLN A 59 0.13 -10.53 -18.56
CA GLN A 59 0.47 -11.59 -19.52
C GLN A 59 -0.27 -12.90 -19.26
N SER A 60 -0.80 -13.12 -18.04
CA SER A 60 -1.49 -14.37 -17.69
C SER A 60 -2.70 -14.10 -16.79
N PRO A 61 -3.73 -13.41 -17.31
CA PRO A 61 -4.92 -13.04 -16.55
C PRO A 61 -5.67 -14.26 -15.99
N ASP A 62 -5.67 -15.41 -16.68
CA ASP A 62 -6.31 -16.63 -16.19
C ASP A 62 -5.59 -17.22 -14.97
N THR A 63 -4.26 -17.23 -15.01
CA THR A 63 -3.41 -17.65 -13.88
C THR A 63 -3.61 -16.72 -12.69
N TRP A 64 -3.63 -15.40 -12.93
CA TRP A 64 -3.93 -14.43 -11.88
C TRP A 64 -5.34 -14.62 -11.31
N GLY A 65 -6.34 -14.82 -12.15
CA GLY A 65 -7.72 -15.06 -11.74
C GLY A 65 -7.88 -16.34 -10.89
N TYR A 66 -7.14 -17.39 -11.21
CA TYR A 66 -7.09 -18.61 -10.39
C TYR A 66 -6.47 -18.34 -9.01
N LEU A 67 -5.31 -17.67 -8.97
CA LEU A 67 -4.63 -17.32 -7.72
C LEU A 67 -5.50 -16.42 -6.85
N TYR A 68 -6.15 -15.41 -7.44
CA TYR A 68 -7.03 -14.49 -6.74
C TYR A 68 -8.23 -15.21 -6.10
N ARG A 69 -8.92 -16.09 -6.85
CA ARG A 69 -10.02 -16.91 -6.31
C ARG A 69 -9.56 -17.86 -5.20
N ARG A 70 -8.33 -18.36 -5.29
CA ARG A 70 -7.75 -19.22 -4.25
C ARG A 70 -7.42 -18.43 -2.98
N SER A 71 -6.91 -17.19 -3.12
CA SER A 71 -6.62 -16.30 -1.99
C SER A 71 -7.86 -15.78 -1.26
N ASP A 72 -9.04 -15.88 -1.89
CA ASP A 72 -10.31 -15.44 -1.31
C ASP A 72 -10.85 -16.39 -0.22
N LYS A 73 -10.31 -17.61 -0.17
CA LYS A 73 -10.55 -18.56 0.93
C LYS A 73 -9.41 -18.43 1.95
N PRO A 74 -9.68 -18.49 3.26
CA PRO A 74 -8.65 -18.51 4.29
C PRO A 74 -7.87 -19.84 4.23
N SER A 75 -6.92 -19.91 3.30
CA SER A 75 -5.99 -21.02 3.09
C SER A 75 -4.61 -20.66 3.64
N SER A 76 -3.68 -21.63 3.67
CA SER A 76 -2.31 -21.38 4.15
C SER A 76 -1.60 -20.28 3.36
N GLU A 77 -1.89 -20.17 2.05
CA GLU A 77 -1.34 -19.13 1.18
C GLU A 77 -1.80 -17.73 1.57
N TYR A 78 -3.07 -17.56 1.98
CA TYR A 78 -3.58 -16.28 2.50
C TYR A 78 -2.83 -15.84 3.77
N TYR A 79 -2.55 -16.77 4.68
CA TYR A 79 -1.80 -16.46 5.90
C TYR A 79 -0.34 -16.12 5.62
N VAL A 80 0.31 -16.82 4.68
CA VAL A 80 1.69 -16.51 4.24
C VAL A 80 1.75 -15.14 3.59
N GLN A 81 0.81 -14.81 2.69
CA GLN A 81 0.75 -13.49 2.06
C GLN A 81 0.51 -12.39 3.08
N THR A 82 -0.44 -12.59 4.00
CA THR A 82 -0.69 -11.64 5.10
C THR A 82 0.53 -11.44 5.99
N PHE A 83 1.29 -12.51 6.26
CA PHE A 83 2.54 -12.44 7.03
C PHE A 83 3.63 -11.66 6.27
N LEU A 84 3.82 -11.94 4.98
CA LEU A 84 4.79 -11.23 4.15
C LEU A 84 4.44 -9.76 4.01
N ASP A 85 3.18 -9.44 3.69
CA ASP A 85 2.68 -8.06 3.61
C ASP A 85 2.88 -7.35 4.95
N HIS A 86 2.62 -8.04 6.06
CA HIS A 86 2.93 -7.52 7.37
C HIS A 86 4.43 -7.19 7.47
N TYR A 87 5.33 -8.17 7.40
CA TYR A 87 6.76 -7.95 7.61
C TYR A 87 7.37 -6.91 6.68
N CYS A 88 7.02 -6.94 5.40
CA CYS A 88 7.57 -6.04 4.40
C CYS A 88 7.13 -4.58 4.61
N THR A 89 6.04 -4.35 5.33
CA THR A 89 5.53 -3.01 5.65
C THR A 89 5.82 -2.58 7.09
N LEU A 90 6.66 -3.32 7.85
CA LEU A 90 7.17 -2.88 9.16
C LEU A 90 7.75 -1.46 9.13
N PRO A 91 8.59 -1.08 8.14
CA PRO A 91 9.25 0.23 8.15
C PRO A 91 8.27 1.40 8.01
N LEU A 92 7.07 1.16 7.44
CA LEU A 92 6.03 2.17 7.30
C LEU A 92 5.57 2.73 8.66
N ALA A 93 5.57 1.90 9.71
CA ALA A 93 5.20 2.36 11.06
C ALA A 93 6.14 3.45 11.57
N LYS A 94 7.45 3.32 11.29
CA LYS A 94 8.45 4.31 11.69
C LYS A 94 8.25 5.64 10.95
N VAL A 95 7.97 5.57 9.65
CA VAL A 95 7.68 6.75 8.82
C VAL A 95 6.46 7.51 9.36
N LEU A 96 5.40 6.79 9.72
CA LEU A 96 4.19 7.41 10.29
C LEU A 96 4.41 7.97 11.69
N ASP A 97 5.20 7.28 12.53
CA ASP A 97 5.59 7.77 13.86
C ASP A 97 6.41 9.07 13.76
N GLU A 98 7.30 9.19 12.76
CA GLU A 98 8.09 10.41 12.50
C GLU A 98 7.24 11.55 11.94
N LEU A 99 6.34 11.26 11.00
CA LEU A 99 5.52 12.27 10.36
C LEU A 99 4.39 12.79 11.25
N ARG A 100 3.93 11.99 12.22
CA ARG A 100 2.80 12.29 13.11
C ARG A 100 1.60 12.91 12.36
N PRO A 101 1.01 12.20 11.38
CA PRO A 101 -0.13 12.72 10.63
C PRO A 101 -1.40 12.75 11.48
N ASP A 102 -2.29 13.69 11.16
CA ASP A 102 -3.66 13.73 11.69
C ASP A 102 -4.54 12.67 11.00
N TRP A 103 -4.28 12.44 9.71
CA TRP A 103 -5.01 11.46 8.90
C TRP A 103 -4.09 10.65 8.00
N VAL A 104 -4.45 9.39 7.75
CA VAL A 104 -3.76 8.52 6.79
C VAL A 104 -4.78 8.04 5.75
N ILE A 105 -4.52 8.34 4.48
CA ILE A 105 -5.32 7.91 3.34
C ILE A 105 -4.54 6.88 2.55
N CYS A 106 -5.19 5.81 2.09
CA CYS A 106 -4.54 4.78 1.28
C CYS A 106 -5.26 4.60 -0.04
N THR A 107 -4.51 4.74 -1.13
CA THR A 107 -5.04 4.53 -2.49
C THR A 107 -4.75 3.12 -3.01
N HIS A 108 -3.87 2.34 -2.36
CA HIS A 108 -3.51 0.98 -2.77
C HIS A 108 -3.65 -0.04 -1.62
N SER A 109 -3.99 -1.30 -1.96
CA SER A 109 -4.28 -2.36 -0.98
C SER A 109 -3.06 -2.85 -0.18
N VAL A 110 -1.85 -2.76 -0.74
CA VAL A 110 -0.57 -3.15 -0.08
C VAL A 110 -0.37 -2.50 1.31
N ALA A 111 -0.89 -1.29 1.53
CA ALA A 111 -0.80 -0.63 2.84
C ALA A 111 -1.79 -1.17 3.88
N GLN A 112 -2.89 -1.79 3.45
CA GLN A 112 -4.04 -2.13 4.29
C GLN A 112 -3.72 -3.07 5.48
N PRO A 113 -2.91 -4.13 5.33
CA PRO A 113 -2.61 -5.05 6.44
C PRO A 113 -1.97 -4.36 7.66
N ARG A 114 -1.34 -3.20 7.48
CA ARG A 114 -0.75 -2.41 8.57
C ARG A 114 -1.69 -1.41 9.20
N LEU A 115 -2.53 -0.77 8.39
CA LEU A 115 -3.40 0.32 8.85
C LEU A 115 -4.30 -0.12 9.99
N LYS A 116 -4.81 -1.36 9.97
CA LYS A 116 -5.68 -1.89 11.04
C LYS A 116 -5.03 -1.86 12.42
N ARG A 117 -3.71 -2.10 12.50
CA ARG A 117 -2.95 -2.04 13.76
C ARG A 117 -2.50 -0.63 14.09
N LEU A 118 -2.14 0.15 13.08
CA LEU A 118 -1.74 1.55 13.28
C LEU A 118 -2.93 2.40 13.75
N ARG A 119 -4.14 2.17 13.24
CA ARG A 119 -5.37 2.82 13.75
C ARG A 119 -5.52 2.65 15.25
N LYS A 120 -5.36 1.43 15.77
CA LYS A 120 -5.41 1.17 17.23
C LYS A 120 -4.36 1.94 18.04
N ARG A 121 -3.27 2.39 17.42
CA ARG A 121 -2.17 3.12 18.07
C ARG A 121 -2.35 4.64 17.99
N PHE A 122 -3.10 5.14 17.01
CA PHE A 122 -3.32 6.57 16.77
C PHE A 122 -4.74 7.06 17.08
N GLY A 123 -5.68 6.16 17.41
CA GLY A 123 -7.10 6.46 17.67
C GLY A 123 -8.01 5.70 16.73
#